data_AF-W9Z196-F1
#
_entry.id   AF-W9Z196-F1
#
_cell.length_a   1.000
_cell.length_b   1.000
_cell.length_c   1.000
_cell.angle_alpha   90.00
_cell.angle_beta   90.00
_cell.angle_gamma   90.00
#
_symmetry.space_group_name_H-M   'P 1'
#
loop_
_entity.id
_entity.type
_entity.pdbx_description
1 polymer ?
#
loop_
_entity_poly.entity_id
_entity_poly.type
_entity_poly.pdbx_seq_one_letter_code
_entity_poly.pdbx_strand_id
1 'polypeptide(L)'
;MKLFWTRTGEPLLIFTHQVNDKNMCQGQFLIDVRAALVELEQVLGPEFSSLLPPIRFASPAGLRRDAPPGQENHPRYQREKNWAPGQSPFGSVSELLLMAEPGQLFRWISNDEPVELVLDAKDQRSAVEEPYPATAKPGETWHSRKSMTCVHDVMLHDEHVHQSTPMLTLTLCHRGSCEPDRQNTVMLGMVQRRQDPPAAPFTWYDRRIAVYESSPPYSMLSVSKKLTYHGETDSRYIWTGSMSYYTNHTEFPPPNHGFLDDEIWLGFGVNDAAAGWLDIRASELVADHYLCQGAPAEYRYYRQNSLA
;
A
#
# COMPACT_ATOMS: atom_id res chain seq x y z
N MET A 1 -2.57 -12.43 -5.04
CA MET A 1 -1.72 -12.72 -3.86
C MET A 1 -0.67 -11.62 -3.79
N LYS A 2 -0.12 -11.31 -2.62
CA LYS A 2 0.90 -10.26 -2.44
C LYS A 2 2.01 -10.78 -1.53
N LEU A 3 3.25 -10.74 -1.99
CA LEU A 3 4.44 -11.06 -1.20
C LEU A 3 4.98 -9.77 -0.56
N PHE A 4 5.33 -9.83 0.71
CA PHE A 4 5.88 -8.72 1.48
C PHE A 4 6.97 -9.22 2.42
N TRP A 5 8.07 -8.49 2.52
CA TRP A 5 9.13 -8.76 3.50
C TRP A 5 8.99 -7.78 4.66
N THR A 6 9.00 -8.28 5.89
CA THR A 6 9.05 -7.41 7.07
C THR A 6 10.46 -6.80 7.22
N ARG A 7 10.59 -5.82 8.11
CA ARG A 7 11.85 -5.17 8.50
C ARG A 7 12.90 -6.15 9.02
N THR A 8 12.45 -7.27 9.60
CA THR A 8 13.31 -8.34 10.09
C THR A 8 13.51 -9.45 9.07
N GLY A 9 12.91 -9.36 7.88
CA GLY A 9 13.05 -10.35 6.82
C GLY A 9 12.03 -11.48 6.85
N GLU A 10 10.97 -11.41 7.64
CA GLU A 10 9.89 -12.40 7.59
C GLU A 10 9.19 -12.31 6.21
N PRO A 11 9.18 -13.38 5.39
CA PRO A 11 8.52 -13.38 4.10
C PRO A 11 7.04 -13.73 4.28
N LEU A 12 6.18 -12.73 4.13
CA LEU A 12 4.74 -12.86 4.32
C LEU A 12 3.99 -12.87 2.99
N LEU A 13 3.03 -13.78 2.87
CA LEU A 13 2.14 -13.91 1.73
C LEU A 13 0.72 -13.59 2.15
N ILE A 14 0.13 -12.62 1.47
CA ILE A 14 -1.31 -12.35 1.55
C ILE A 14 -2.02 -13.01 0.37
N PHE A 15 -3.07 -13.76 0.67
CA PHE A 15 -3.91 -14.40 -0.33
C PHE A 15 -5.39 -14.30 0.05
N THR A 16 -6.27 -14.63 -0.90
CA THR A 16 -7.70 -14.71 -0.68
C THR A 16 -8.14 -16.16 -0.82
N HIS A 17 -9.09 -16.59 0.01
CA HIS A 17 -9.67 -17.92 -0.06
C HIS A 17 -11.17 -17.88 0.24
N GLN A 18 -11.91 -18.83 -0.31
CA GLN A 18 -13.31 -19.00 0.08
C GLN A 18 -13.37 -19.51 1.52
N VAL A 19 -14.36 -19.05 2.27
CA VAL A 19 -14.53 -19.44 3.66
C VAL A 19 -15.93 -20.00 3.88
N ASN A 20 -16.05 -20.95 4.80
CA ASN A 20 -17.33 -21.51 5.20
C ASN A 20 -17.87 -20.72 6.40
N ASP A 21 -18.23 -19.46 6.15
CA ASP A 21 -18.82 -18.55 7.14
C ASP A 21 -20.21 -18.13 6.68
N LYS A 22 -21.09 -17.81 7.64
CA LYS A 22 -22.49 -17.46 7.36
C LYS A 22 -22.61 -16.13 6.61
N ASN A 23 -21.70 -15.19 6.89
CA ASN A 23 -21.75 -13.83 6.38
C ASN A 23 -20.58 -13.56 5.42
N MET A 24 -19.41 -14.16 5.64
CA MET A 24 -18.23 -13.99 4.81
C MET A 24 -18.13 -15.09 3.75
N CYS A 25 -18.07 -14.71 2.48
CA CYS A 25 -17.91 -15.67 1.37
C CYS A 25 -16.44 -15.86 0.98
N GLN A 26 -15.65 -14.78 1.07
CA GLN A 26 -14.24 -14.80 0.73
C GLN A 26 -13.46 -13.97 1.76
N GLY A 27 -12.54 -14.64 2.44
CA GLY A 27 -11.63 -14.04 3.40
C GLY A 27 -10.28 -13.70 2.79
N GLN A 28 -9.56 -12.81 3.45
CA GLN A 28 -8.15 -12.52 3.19
C GLN A 28 -7.32 -13.15 4.30
N PHE A 29 -6.17 -13.73 3.94
CA PHE A 29 -5.31 -14.46 4.87
C PHE A 29 -3.86 -14.04 4.70
N LEU A 30 -3.12 -14.15 5.81
CA LEU A 30 -1.69 -13.95 5.91
C LEU A 30 -1.02 -15.27 6.30
N ILE A 31 0.10 -15.61 5.67
CA ILE A 31 0.92 -16.76 6.06
C ILE A 31 2.40 -16.43 5.85
N ASP A 32 3.28 -17.03 6.65
CA ASP A 32 4.70 -17.04 6.34
C ASP A 32 4.94 -17.97 5.14
N VAL A 33 5.62 -17.47 4.11
CA VAL A 33 5.86 -18.23 2.87
C VAL A 33 6.60 -19.53 3.17
N ARG A 34 7.49 -19.54 4.17
CA ARG A 34 8.28 -20.72 4.58
C ARG A 34 7.39 -21.83 5.14
N ALA A 35 6.25 -21.46 5.73
CA ALA A 35 5.24 -22.42 6.20
C ALA A 35 4.36 -22.94 5.05
N ALA A 36 4.16 -22.15 4.00
CA ALA A 36 3.34 -22.51 2.84
C ALA A 36 4.12 -23.30 1.77
N LEU A 37 5.41 -23.03 1.63
CA LEU A 37 6.33 -23.56 0.62
C LEU A 37 7.60 -24.03 1.31
N VAL A 38 7.60 -25.29 1.75
CA VAL A 38 8.71 -25.89 2.52
C VAL A 38 10.02 -25.94 1.71
N GLU A 39 9.93 -25.94 0.39
CA GLU A 39 11.06 -25.89 -0.54
C GLU A 39 11.79 -24.55 -0.46
N LEU A 40 11.14 -23.47 -0.02
CA LEU A 40 11.79 -22.16 0.11
C LEU A 40 12.97 -22.21 1.09
N GLU A 41 12.82 -22.89 2.22
CA GLU A 41 13.91 -23.08 3.19
C GLU A 41 15.10 -23.84 2.58
N GLN A 42 14.82 -24.80 1.70
CA GLN A 42 15.87 -25.55 0.99
C GLN A 42 16.63 -24.66 0.00
N VAL A 43 15.90 -23.77 -0.71
CA VAL A 43 16.47 -22.82 -1.67
C VAL A 43 17.26 -21.71 -0.97
N LEU A 44 16.76 -21.20 0.16
CA LEU A 44 17.48 -20.23 0.98
C LEU A 44 18.75 -20.85 1.57
N GLY A 45 18.69 -22.11 1.99
CA GLY A 45 19.82 -22.80 2.61
C GLY A 45 20.10 -22.31 4.05
N PRO A 46 20.91 -23.07 4.80
CA PRO A 46 21.05 -22.88 6.25
C PRO A 46 21.64 -21.52 6.64
N GLU A 47 22.51 -20.95 5.80
CA GLU A 47 23.12 -19.64 6.05
C GLU A 47 22.07 -18.54 6.09
N PHE A 48 21.28 -18.37 5.02
CA PHE A 48 20.24 -17.35 4.96
C PHE A 48 19.08 -17.64 5.90
N SER A 49 18.65 -18.90 6.01
CA SER A 49 17.57 -19.28 6.94
C SER A 49 17.89 -18.95 8.39
N SER A 50 19.16 -19.02 8.80
CA SER A 50 19.59 -18.66 10.17
C SER A 50 19.49 -17.16 10.48
N LEU A 51 19.46 -16.31 9.45
CA LEU A 51 19.31 -14.85 9.57
C LEU A 51 17.84 -14.42 9.68
N LEU A 52 16.90 -15.30 9.34
CA LEU A 52 15.47 -14.99 9.34
C LEU A 52 14.86 -15.17 10.73
N PRO A 53 13.82 -14.37 11.07
CA PRO A 53 13.15 -14.48 12.35
C PRO A 53 12.36 -15.80 12.43
N PRO A 54 12.04 -16.26 13.66
CA PRO A 54 11.13 -17.39 13.86
C PRO A 54 9.80 -17.19 13.13
N ILE A 55 9.21 -18.28 12.64
CA ILE A 55 7.91 -18.26 11.95
C ILE A 55 6.81 -17.86 12.94
N ARG A 56 6.19 -16.69 12.73
CA ARG A 56 5.03 -16.23 13.52
C ARG A 56 3.71 -16.73 12.94
N PHE A 57 3.60 -16.80 11.62
CA PHE A 57 2.38 -17.22 10.92
C PHE A 57 2.54 -18.61 10.29
N ALA A 58 2.64 -19.63 11.14
CA ALA A 58 2.81 -21.03 10.71
C ALA A 58 1.56 -21.64 10.05
N SER A 59 0.42 -20.97 10.16
CA SER A 59 -0.84 -21.33 9.50
C SER A 59 -1.55 -20.07 9.02
N PRO A 60 -2.49 -20.15 8.06
CA PRO A 60 -3.21 -18.99 7.57
C PRO A 60 -3.91 -18.20 8.68
N ALA A 61 -3.46 -16.98 8.93
CA ALA A 61 -4.09 -16.04 9.84
C ALA A 61 -5.12 -15.19 9.07
N GLY A 62 -6.37 -15.18 9.53
CA GLY A 62 -7.44 -14.41 8.90
C GLY A 62 -7.27 -12.91 9.11
N LEU A 63 -7.44 -12.12 8.04
CA LEU A 63 -7.53 -10.67 8.09
C LEU A 63 -8.99 -10.28 7.88
N ARG A 64 -9.63 -9.77 8.94
CA ARG A 64 -11.03 -9.35 8.94
C ARG A 64 -11.23 -8.09 9.75
N ARG A 65 -12.21 -7.28 9.35
CA ARG A 65 -12.76 -6.16 10.13
C ARG A 65 -14.14 -6.51 10.62
N ASP A 66 -14.53 -5.88 11.72
CA ASP A 66 -15.93 -5.93 12.14
C ASP A 66 -16.79 -5.06 11.23
N ALA A 67 -17.92 -5.64 10.81
CA ALA A 67 -18.96 -4.86 10.17
C ALA A 67 -19.63 -3.95 11.23
N PRO A 68 -19.93 -2.68 10.91
CA PRO A 68 -20.78 -1.87 11.75
C PRO A 68 -22.12 -2.58 12.00
N PRO A 69 -22.75 -2.40 13.19
CA PRO A 69 -24.02 -3.05 13.50
C PRO A 69 -25.08 -2.81 12.40
N GLY A 70 -25.67 -3.89 11.90
CA GLY A 70 -26.66 -3.86 10.82
C GLY A 70 -26.09 -3.83 9.40
N GLN A 71 -24.76 -3.83 9.24
CA GLN A 71 -24.06 -3.89 7.95
C GLN A 71 -23.41 -5.26 7.69
N GLU A 72 -23.70 -6.29 8.50
CA GLU A 72 -23.02 -7.59 8.44
C GLU A 72 -23.19 -8.28 7.08
N ASN A 73 -24.30 -8.03 6.39
CA ASN A 73 -24.58 -8.55 5.05
C ASN A 73 -24.20 -7.59 3.92
N HIS A 74 -23.60 -6.44 4.22
CA HIS A 74 -23.18 -5.50 3.17
C HIS A 74 -22.04 -6.14 2.36
N PRO A 75 -22.07 -6.11 1.00
CA PRO A 75 -21.09 -6.80 0.16
C PRO A 75 -19.61 -6.50 0.49
N ARG A 76 -19.33 -5.31 1.03
CA ARG A 76 -18.00 -4.89 1.51
C ARG A 76 -17.46 -5.75 2.65
N TYR A 77 -18.31 -6.25 3.55
CA TYR A 77 -17.91 -7.08 4.69
C TYR A 77 -18.10 -8.58 4.41
N GLN A 78 -18.86 -8.94 3.37
CA GLN A 78 -18.97 -10.33 2.90
C GLN A 78 -17.74 -10.80 2.11
N ARG A 79 -16.95 -9.86 1.59
CA ARG A 79 -15.75 -10.13 0.79
C ARG A 79 -14.60 -9.24 1.23
N GLU A 80 -13.75 -9.79 2.09
CA GLU A 80 -12.48 -9.15 2.44
C GLU A 80 -11.50 -9.33 1.28
N LYS A 81 -11.08 -8.21 0.71
CA LYS A 81 -10.15 -8.16 -0.42
C LYS A 81 -9.26 -6.93 -0.29
N ASN A 82 -8.18 -6.96 -1.07
CA ASN A 82 -7.28 -5.84 -1.32
C ASN A 82 -6.38 -5.42 -0.15
N TRP A 83 -6.32 -6.12 0.98
CA TRP A 83 -5.40 -5.80 2.09
C TRP A 83 -3.94 -5.60 1.64
N ALA A 84 -3.31 -4.49 2.04
CA ALA A 84 -1.93 -4.16 1.72
C ALA A 84 -1.10 -4.06 3.02
N PRO A 85 -0.11 -4.95 3.24
CA PRO A 85 0.66 -4.96 4.46
C PRO A 85 1.78 -3.92 4.43
N GLY A 86 2.14 -3.41 5.60
CA GLY A 86 3.21 -2.45 5.80
C GLY A 86 3.72 -2.49 7.23
N GLN A 87 4.86 -1.83 7.46
CA GLN A 87 5.40 -1.64 8.79
C GLN A 87 5.93 -0.22 8.95
N SER A 88 5.69 0.37 10.11
CA SER A 88 6.33 1.61 10.49
C SER A 88 7.83 1.38 10.73
N PRO A 89 8.72 2.25 10.23
CA PRO A 89 10.14 2.23 10.58
C PRO A 89 10.40 2.66 12.04
N PHE A 90 9.46 3.37 12.66
CA PHE A 90 9.58 3.88 14.03
C PHE A 90 8.67 3.18 15.04
N GLY A 91 7.85 2.24 14.56
CA GLY A 91 7.03 1.36 15.38
C GLY A 91 7.79 0.11 15.86
N SER A 92 7.07 -0.76 16.57
CA SER A 92 7.58 -2.07 16.97
C SER A 92 7.94 -2.91 15.74
N VAL A 93 9.03 -3.67 15.81
CA VAL A 93 9.45 -4.59 14.72
C VAL A 93 8.43 -5.70 14.44
N SER A 94 7.57 -6.02 15.41
CA SER A 94 6.48 -6.99 15.28
C SER A 94 5.16 -6.38 14.82
N GLU A 95 5.04 -5.04 14.80
CA GLU A 95 3.83 -4.37 14.34
C GLU A 95 3.60 -4.70 12.87
N LEU A 96 2.35 -5.00 12.51
CA LEU A 96 1.92 -5.16 11.14
C LEU A 96 0.74 -4.23 10.89
N LEU A 97 0.97 -3.25 10.03
CA LEU A 97 -0.06 -2.32 9.56
C LEU A 97 -0.65 -2.85 8.26
N LEU A 98 -1.93 -2.57 8.06
CA LEU A 98 -2.72 -3.13 6.99
C LEU A 98 -3.62 -2.03 6.39
N MET A 99 -3.36 -1.64 5.16
CA MET A 99 -4.24 -0.74 4.41
C MET A 99 -5.34 -1.58 3.72
N ALA A 100 -6.58 -1.45 4.17
CA ALA A 100 -7.76 -2.04 3.53
C ALA A 100 -8.59 -1.05 2.72
N GLU A 101 -8.55 0.23 3.09
CA GLU A 101 -9.19 1.32 2.37
C GLU A 101 -8.19 2.47 2.27
N PRO A 102 -8.14 3.22 1.15
CA PRO A 102 -7.20 4.34 1.05
C PRO A 102 -7.48 5.38 2.14
N GLY A 103 -6.56 5.52 3.08
CA GLY A 103 -6.70 6.44 4.22
C GLY A 103 -7.33 5.80 5.46
N GLN A 104 -7.50 4.48 5.49
CA GLN A 104 -7.72 3.72 6.72
C GLN A 104 -6.61 2.67 6.86
N LEU A 105 -5.82 2.81 7.92
CA LEU A 105 -4.86 1.81 8.32
C LEU A 105 -5.41 1.05 9.51
N PHE A 106 -5.21 -0.26 9.46
CA PHE A 106 -5.55 -1.17 10.52
C PHE A 106 -4.28 -1.81 11.09
N ARG A 107 -4.32 -2.20 12.35
CA ARG A 107 -3.27 -2.91 13.03
C ARG A 107 -3.69 -4.36 13.24
N TRP A 108 -2.81 -5.28 12.89
CA TRP A 108 -2.97 -6.67 13.28
C TRP A 108 -2.67 -6.84 14.77
N ILE A 109 -3.58 -7.50 15.50
CA ILE A 109 -3.49 -7.70 16.96
C ILE A 109 -3.18 -9.16 17.29
N SER A 110 -4.01 -10.08 16.82
CA SER A 110 -3.85 -11.53 17.02
C SER A 110 -4.50 -12.30 15.87
N ASN A 111 -4.38 -13.64 15.87
CA ASN A 111 -5.03 -14.49 14.86
C ASN A 111 -6.54 -14.64 15.09
N ASP A 112 -7.01 -14.40 16.31
CA ASP A 112 -8.40 -14.66 16.72
C ASP A 112 -9.25 -13.38 16.71
N GLU A 113 -8.61 -12.23 16.91
CA GLU A 113 -9.25 -10.92 16.97
C GLU A 113 -9.30 -10.23 15.60
N PRO A 114 -10.34 -9.43 15.31
CA PRO A 114 -10.36 -8.52 14.18
C PRO A 114 -9.18 -7.53 14.23
N VAL A 115 -8.81 -7.03 13.05
CA VAL A 115 -7.82 -5.96 12.93
C VAL A 115 -8.37 -4.65 13.52
N GLU A 116 -7.54 -3.92 14.23
CA GLU A 116 -7.92 -2.68 14.93
C GLU A 116 -7.76 -1.47 14.00
N LEU A 117 -8.75 -0.59 13.90
CA LEU A 117 -8.60 0.68 13.17
C LEU A 117 -7.62 1.60 13.89
N VAL A 118 -6.59 2.08 13.18
CA VAL A 118 -5.55 2.95 13.77
C VAL A 118 -5.88 4.44 13.60
N LEU A 119 -6.53 4.79 12.49
CA LEU A 119 -6.86 6.17 12.15
C LEU A 119 -8.37 6.38 12.27
N ASP A 120 -8.80 7.17 13.26
CA ASP A 120 -10.21 7.52 13.42
C ASP A 120 -10.68 8.44 12.27
N ALA A 121 -11.98 8.43 11.98
CA ALA A 121 -12.58 9.30 10.95
C ALA A 121 -12.29 10.80 11.17
N LYS A 122 -12.10 11.24 12.43
CA LYS A 122 -11.76 12.63 12.77
C LYS A 122 -10.33 13.01 12.38
N ASP A 123 -9.44 12.02 12.29
CA ASP A 123 -8.02 12.20 11.97
C ASP A 123 -7.78 12.09 10.45
N GLN A 124 -8.81 11.68 9.71
CA GLN A 124 -8.83 11.71 8.25
C GLN A 124 -8.99 13.16 7.76
N ARG A 125 -7.86 13.85 7.57
CA ARG A 125 -7.84 15.18 6.94
C ARG A 125 -8.11 15.06 5.44
N SER A 126 -9.38 15.14 5.04
CA SER A 126 -9.79 15.12 3.63
C SER A 126 -9.95 16.54 3.08
N ALA A 127 -8.98 16.92 2.27
CA ALA A 127 -9.09 17.81 1.12
C ALA A 127 -7.68 17.94 0.52
N VAL A 128 -7.58 18.01 -0.81
CA VAL A 128 -6.33 18.37 -1.48
C VAL A 128 -6.16 19.89 -1.36
N GLU A 129 -4.91 20.37 -1.27
CA GLU A 129 -4.65 21.80 -1.33
C GLU A 129 -5.21 22.40 -2.63
N GLU A 130 -6.08 23.41 -2.52
CA GLU A 130 -6.65 24.10 -3.68
C GLU A 130 -5.61 24.99 -4.35
N PRO A 131 -5.69 25.17 -5.69
CA PRO A 131 -6.68 24.57 -6.59
C PRO A 131 -6.29 23.14 -7.03
N TYR A 132 -7.26 22.23 -7.03
CA TYR A 132 -7.15 20.88 -7.58
C TYR A 132 -8.24 20.55 -8.62
N PRO A 133 -7.91 20.17 -9.86
CA PRO A 133 -6.57 20.14 -10.44
C PRO A 133 -5.96 21.55 -10.47
N ALA A 134 -4.62 21.67 -10.59
CA ALA A 134 -3.91 22.95 -10.53
C ALA A 134 -4.40 24.03 -11.53
N THR A 135 -5.12 23.62 -12.57
CA THR A 135 -5.72 24.49 -13.58
C THR A 135 -7.10 25.05 -13.18
N ALA A 136 -7.68 24.56 -12.09
CA ALA A 136 -8.95 25.07 -11.57
C ALA A 136 -8.74 26.39 -10.83
N LYS A 137 -9.80 27.18 -10.68
CA LYS A 137 -9.74 28.37 -9.81
C LYS A 137 -10.04 27.98 -8.36
N PRO A 138 -9.48 28.71 -7.37
CA PRO A 138 -9.84 28.53 -5.96
C PRO A 138 -11.36 28.61 -5.76
N GLY A 139 -11.92 27.70 -4.96
CA GLY A 139 -13.36 27.58 -4.72
C GLY A 139 -14.21 27.00 -5.86
N GLU A 140 -13.63 26.70 -7.04
CA GLU A 140 -14.34 26.07 -8.17
C GLU A 140 -14.15 24.53 -8.21
N THR A 141 -13.41 23.96 -7.26
CA THR A 141 -13.05 22.53 -7.28
C THR A 141 -14.04 21.67 -6.52
N TRP A 142 -14.47 20.57 -7.13
CA TRP A 142 -15.38 19.60 -6.50
C TRP A 142 -14.59 18.77 -5.48
N HIS A 143 -14.49 19.25 -4.23
CA HIS A 143 -14.13 18.38 -3.10
C HIS A 143 -15.26 17.37 -2.90
N SER A 144 -14.91 16.09 -2.74
CA SER A 144 -15.91 15.04 -2.62
C SER A 144 -16.92 15.42 -1.52
N ARG A 145 -18.23 15.26 -1.81
CA ARG A 145 -19.30 15.66 -0.89
C ARG A 145 -19.27 14.90 0.45
N LYS A 146 -18.47 13.84 0.51
CA LYS A 146 -18.20 13.05 1.70
C LYS A 146 -16.71 13.23 1.99
N SER A 147 -16.36 14.10 2.93
CA SER A 147 -14.97 14.32 3.38
C SER A 147 -14.38 13.05 4.00
N MET A 148 -14.06 12.06 3.18
CA MET A 148 -13.67 10.73 3.64
C MET A 148 -12.15 10.63 3.70
N THR A 149 -11.42 10.76 2.59
CA THR A 149 -9.94 10.80 2.62
C THR A 149 -9.36 11.57 1.44
N CYS A 150 -8.13 12.05 1.54
CA CYS A 150 -7.42 12.76 0.47
C CYS A 150 -7.36 11.98 -0.86
N VAL A 151 -7.28 10.64 -0.85
CA VAL A 151 -7.39 9.81 -2.08
C VAL A 151 -8.77 9.92 -2.74
N HIS A 152 -9.85 10.07 -1.97
CA HIS A 152 -11.21 10.20 -2.52
C HIS A 152 -11.37 11.47 -3.35
N ASP A 153 -10.80 12.58 -2.89
CA ASP A 153 -10.84 13.85 -3.62
C ASP A 153 -10.04 13.78 -4.92
N VAL A 154 -8.97 12.97 -4.94
CA VAL A 154 -8.10 12.78 -6.09
C VAL A 154 -8.67 11.80 -7.12
N MET A 155 -9.26 10.68 -6.66
CA MET A 155 -9.84 9.62 -7.51
C MET A 155 -11.33 9.82 -7.82
N LEU A 156 -11.98 10.81 -7.19
CA LEU A 156 -13.39 11.21 -7.30
C LEU A 156 -14.42 10.19 -6.78
N HIS A 157 -14.09 8.89 -6.72
CA HIS A 157 -14.96 7.84 -6.20
C HIS A 157 -14.18 6.66 -5.59
N ASP A 158 -14.75 6.04 -4.56
CA ASP A 158 -14.22 4.85 -3.86
C ASP A 158 -14.69 3.50 -4.42
N GLU A 159 -15.64 3.52 -5.36
CA GLU A 159 -16.12 2.30 -6.01
C GLU A 159 -14.99 1.64 -6.78
N HIS A 160 -14.84 0.32 -6.59
CA HIS A 160 -13.82 -0.48 -7.25
C HIS A 160 -12.37 -0.03 -6.97
N VAL A 161 -12.11 0.62 -5.83
CA VAL A 161 -10.74 0.83 -5.37
C VAL A 161 -10.16 -0.46 -4.82
N HIS A 162 -8.92 -0.72 -5.19
CA HIS A 162 -8.10 -1.85 -4.79
C HIS A 162 -6.76 -1.32 -4.28
N GLN A 163 -6.34 -1.68 -3.07
CA GLN A 163 -4.94 -1.51 -2.69
C GLN A 163 -4.14 -2.59 -3.41
N SER A 164 -3.08 -2.17 -4.08
CA SER A 164 -2.49 -2.94 -5.17
C SER A 164 -1.19 -3.61 -4.73
N THR A 165 -0.36 -2.91 -3.94
CA THR A 165 0.96 -3.38 -3.49
C THR A 165 1.03 -3.43 -1.96
N PRO A 166 2.01 -4.15 -1.38
CA PRO A 166 2.48 -3.84 -0.03
C PRO A 166 2.97 -2.39 0.09
N MET A 167 3.04 -1.90 1.32
CA MET A 167 3.58 -0.59 1.64
C MET A 167 5.09 -0.70 1.93
N LEU A 168 5.84 0.24 1.37
CA LEU A 168 7.27 0.39 1.61
C LEU A 168 7.53 1.63 2.47
N THR A 169 8.65 1.61 3.20
CA THR A 169 9.18 2.79 3.88
C THR A 169 10.19 3.49 3.00
N LEU A 170 10.14 4.83 2.95
CA LEU A 170 11.07 5.65 2.18
C LEU A 170 11.55 6.83 3.00
N THR A 171 12.86 7.00 3.10
CA THR A 171 13.49 8.25 3.56
C THR A 171 13.67 9.19 2.38
N LEU A 172 13.19 10.42 2.53
CA LEU A 172 13.16 11.48 1.51
C LEU A 172 14.51 12.19 1.38
N CYS A 173 15.59 11.42 1.27
CA CYS A 173 16.92 11.89 0.92
C CYS A 173 17.67 10.80 0.16
N HIS A 174 18.85 11.13 -0.38
CA HIS A 174 19.74 10.13 -0.96
C HIS A 174 20.41 9.31 0.14
N ARG A 175 20.69 8.03 -0.13
CA ARG A 175 21.38 7.15 0.81
C ARG A 175 22.71 7.77 1.25
N GLY A 176 22.94 7.81 2.57
CA GLY A 176 24.15 8.40 3.16
C GLY A 176 24.18 9.93 3.22
N SER A 177 23.17 10.64 2.69
CA SER A 177 23.07 12.10 2.79
C SER A 177 22.32 12.57 4.04
N CYS A 178 21.50 11.69 4.64
CA CYS A 178 20.78 11.97 5.87
C CYS A 178 20.48 10.67 6.64
N GLU A 179 20.21 10.80 7.93
CA GLU A 179 19.73 9.70 8.77
C GLU A 179 18.19 9.66 8.77
N PRO A 180 17.57 8.47 8.72
CA PRO A 180 16.11 8.35 8.80
C PRO A 180 15.54 8.86 10.14
N ASP A 181 14.57 9.77 10.06
CA ASP A 181 13.78 10.25 11.20
C ASP A 181 12.29 10.42 10.84
N ARG A 182 11.48 10.80 11.82
CA ARG A 182 10.01 10.92 11.66
C ARG A 182 9.59 12.04 10.69
N GLN A 183 10.45 13.02 10.43
CA GLN A 183 10.14 14.17 9.59
C GLN A 183 10.52 13.91 8.13
N ASN A 184 11.58 13.14 7.89
CA ASN A 184 12.09 12.85 6.55
C ASN A 184 11.71 11.47 6.04
N THR A 185 11.05 10.62 6.83
CA THR A 185 10.69 9.26 6.43
C THR A 185 9.17 9.08 6.36
N VAL A 186 8.70 8.35 5.35
CA VAL A 186 7.27 8.12 5.05
C VAL A 186 7.01 6.66 4.74
N MET A 187 5.75 6.23 4.81
CA MET A 187 5.29 4.97 4.23
C MET A 187 4.54 5.25 2.94
N LEU A 188 4.71 4.43 1.90
CA LEU A 188 4.01 4.60 0.63
C LEU A 188 3.51 3.25 0.10
N GLY A 189 2.36 3.27 -0.56
CA GLY A 189 1.80 2.10 -1.23
C GLY A 189 0.96 2.52 -2.43
N MET A 190 0.84 1.63 -3.40
CA MET A 190 0.04 1.91 -4.59
C MET A 190 -1.42 1.53 -4.36
N VAL A 191 -2.33 2.48 -4.62
CA VAL A 191 -3.77 2.28 -4.72
C VAL A 191 -4.18 2.32 -6.19
N GLN A 192 -5.12 1.47 -6.58
CA GLN A 192 -5.61 1.41 -7.94
C GLN A 192 -7.12 1.33 -7.99
N ARG A 193 -7.77 2.17 -8.78
CA ARG A 193 -9.21 2.10 -9.02
C ARG A 193 -9.45 1.41 -10.35
N ARG A 194 -10.17 0.29 -10.33
CA ARG A 194 -10.63 -0.37 -11.53
C ARG A 194 -11.79 0.44 -12.13
N GLN A 195 -11.75 0.64 -13.43
CA GLN A 195 -12.75 1.39 -14.18
C GLN A 195 -13.31 0.47 -15.25
N ASP A 196 -14.62 0.23 -15.17
CA ASP A 196 -15.38 -0.58 -16.12
C ASP A 196 -16.57 0.25 -16.63
N PRO A 197 -16.41 1.10 -17.64
CA PRO A 197 -17.51 1.95 -18.09
C PRO A 197 -18.63 1.09 -18.68
N PRO A 198 -19.89 1.34 -18.32
CA PRO A 198 -21.02 0.52 -18.76
C PRO A 198 -21.18 0.36 -20.28
N ALA A 199 -20.70 1.33 -21.05
CA ALA A 199 -20.81 1.39 -22.50
C ALA A 199 -19.49 1.09 -23.24
N ALA A 200 -18.43 0.71 -22.51
CA ALA A 200 -17.11 0.46 -23.08
C ALA A 200 -16.74 -1.03 -22.96
N PRO A 201 -16.19 -1.65 -24.02
CA PRO A 201 -15.71 -3.03 -23.95
C PRO A 201 -14.35 -3.17 -23.25
N PHE A 202 -13.88 -2.12 -22.57
CA PHE A 202 -12.53 -2.05 -22.02
C PHE A 202 -12.52 -1.68 -20.54
N THR A 203 -11.54 -2.24 -19.84
CA THR A 203 -11.24 -1.98 -18.43
C THR A 203 -9.92 -1.23 -18.36
N TRP A 204 -9.76 -0.32 -17.39
CA TRP A 204 -8.45 0.22 -17.05
C TRP A 204 -8.31 0.48 -15.55
N TYR A 205 -7.09 0.79 -15.13
CA TYR A 205 -6.79 1.11 -13.74
C TYR A 205 -6.27 2.54 -13.61
N ASP A 206 -6.89 3.35 -12.74
CA ASP A 206 -6.28 4.58 -12.25
C ASP A 206 -5.37 4.21 -11.07
N ARG A 207 -4.05 4.25 -11.29
CA ARG A 207 -3.02 3.88 -10.31
C ARG A 207 -2.39 5.12 -9.71
N ARG A 208 -2.27 5.13 -8.38
CA ARG A 208 -1.68 6.24 -7.63
C ARG A 208 -0.87 5.73 -6.46
N ILE A 209 0.20 6.44 -6.12
CA ILE A 209 0.92 6.26 -4.86
C ILE A 209 0.21 7.08 -3.78
N ALA A 210 -0.19 6.42 -2.71
CA ALA A 210 -0.63 7.08 -1.48
C ALA A 210 0.53 7.07 -0.48
N VAL A 211 0.84 8.24 0.07
CA VAL A 211 1.92 8.44 1.05
C VAL A 211 1.31 8.72 2.41
N TYR A 212 1.90 8.15 3.45
CA TYR A 212 1.47 8.22 4.84
C TYR A 212 2.63 8.63 5.74
N GLU A 213 2.32 9.24 6.88
CA GLU A 213 3.30 9.45 7.95
C GLU A 213 3.93 8.11 8.36
N SER A 214 5.20 8.13 8.71
CA SER A 214 5.95 6.95 9.15
C SER A 214 5.73 6.60 10.63
N SER A 215 5.04 7.46 11.39
CA SER A 215 4.70 7.25 12.79
C SER A 215 3.24 7.60 13.07
N PRO A 216 2.64 7.13 14.19
CA PRO A 216 1.28 7.50 14.54
C PRO A 216 1.06 9.02 14.50
N PRO A 217 -0.11 9.48 14.01
CA PRO A 217 -1.32 8.70 13.70
C PRO A 217 -1.35 8.04 12.31
N TYR A 218 -0.26 8.10 11.54
CA TYR A 218 -0.19 7.55 10.17
C TYR A 218 -1.14 8.23 9.18
N SER A 219 -1.28 9.55 9.29
CA SER A 219 -2.13 10.33 8.39
C SER A 219 -1.63 10.22 6.95
N MET A 220 -2.56 10.27 6.00
CA MET A 220 -2.21 10.39 4.59
C MET A 220 -1.64 11.79 4.30
N LEU A 221 -0.47 11.83 3.68
CA LEU A 221 0.31 13.04 3.40
C LEU A 221 0.10 13.55 1.98
N SER A 222 0.07 12.66 1.01
CA SER A 222 -0.04 13.03 -0.39
C SER A 222 -0.50 11.86 -1.26
N VAL A 223 -0.94 12.19 -2.47
CA VAL A 223 -1.37 11.22 -3.48
C VAL A 223 -0.78 11.60 -4.83
N SER A 224 -0.21 10.63 -5.54
CA SER A 224 0.39 10.88 -6.85
C SER A 224 -0.63 11.31 -7.91
N LYS A 225 -0.10 11.90 -8.98
CA LYS A 225 -0.78 11.89 -10.29
C LYS A 225 -1.01 10.45 -10.76
N LYS A 226 -1.95 10.28 -11.70
CA LYS A 226 -2.21 8.98 -12.32
C LYS A 226 -0.93 8.45 -12.96
N LEU A 227 -0.52 7.25 -12.56
CA LEU A 227 0.59 6.53 -13.16
C LEU A 227 0.10 5.71 -14.36
N THR A 228 0.86 5.75 -15.45
CA THR A 228 0.55 5.03 -16.69
C THR A 228 1.75 4.23 -17.13
N TYR A 229 1.54 2.98 -17.55
CA TYR A 229 2.61 2.17 -18.13
C TYR A 229 2.77 2.54 -19.61
N HIS A 230 4.03 2.70 -20.07
CA HIS A 230 4.27 2.89 -21.48
C HIS A 230 3.78 1.67 -22.28
N GLY A 231 2.97 1.91 -23.32
CA GLY A 231 2.36 0.85 -24.13
C GLY A 231 1.07 0.26 -23.55
N GLU A 232 0.55 0.79 -22.44
CA GLU A 232 -0.79 0.47 -21.97
C GLU A 232 -1.85 0.91 -23.00
N THR A 233 -2.84 0.04 -23.24
CA THR A 233 -3.98 0.35 -24.11
C THR A 233 -5.26 -0.12 -23.45
N ASP A 234 -6.40 0.43 -23.87
CA ASP A 234 -7.73 0.04 -23.38
C ASP A 234 -8.00 -1.48 -23.52
N SER A 235 -7.45 -2.12 -24.56
CA SER A 235 -7.59 -3.58 -24.77
C SER A 235 -6.64 -4.45 -23.94
N ARG A 236 -5.66 -3.83 -23.28
CA ARG A 236 -4.60 -4.49 -22.50
C ARG A 236 -4.42 -3.75 -21.19
N TYR A 237 -5.34 -4.01 -20.26
CA TYR A 237 -5.26 -3.41 -18.94
C TYR A 237 -4.09 -3.97 -18.16
N ILE A 238 -3.41 -3.07 -17.46
CA ILE A 238 -2.31 -3.40 -16.58
C ILE A 238 -2.73 -3.07 -15.14
N TRP A 239 -2.56 -4.03 -14.25
CA TRP A 239 -2.75 -3.84 -12.82
C TRP A 239 -1.46 -4.14 -12.08
N THR A 240 -1.17 -3.37 -11.04
CA THR A 240 0.05 -3.53 -10.24
C THR A 240 -0.26 -4.39 -9.03
N GLY A 241 0.64 -5.29 -8.65
CA GLY A 241 0.39 -6.27 -7.59
C GLY A 241 1.47 -6.32 -6.51
N SER A 242 2.68 -5.86 -6.81
CA SER A 242 3.80 -5.93 -5.89
C SER A 242 4.75 -4.76 -6.04
N MET A 243 5.41 -4.45 -4.93
CA MET A 243 6.45 -3.43 -4.85
C MET A 243 7.47 -3.91 -3.82
N SER A 244 8.76 -3.89 -4.19
CA SER A 244 9.87 -4.24 -3.31
C SER A 244 11.10 -3.44 -3.69
N TYR A 245 11.93 -3.07 -2.73
CA TYR A 245 13.23 -2.49 -3.06
C TYR A 245 14.08 -3.52 -3.80
N TYR A 246 14.74 -3.07 -4.86
CA TYR A 246 15.81 -3.80 -5.47
C TYR A 246 17.01 -3.72 -4.52
N THR A 247 17.44 -4.86 -4.00
CA THR A 247 18.66 -4.95 -3.22
C THR A 247 19.80 -5.33 -4.15
N ASN A 248 20.86 -4.52 -4.17
CA ASN A 248 22.09 -4.90 -4.84
C ASN A 248 22.79 -5.99 -3.99
N HIS A 249 22.26 -7.21 -3.98
CA HIS A 249 22.82 -8.51 -3.55
C HIS A 249 23.66 -8.63 -2.26
N THR A 250 23.87 -7.59 -1.44
CA THR A 250 24.78 -7.64 -0.27
C THR A 250 24.07 -7.56 1.07
N GLU A 251 22.83 -7.08 1.12
CA GLU A 251 22.04 -7.04 2.36
C GLU A 251 20.89 -8.05 2.28
N PHE A 252 21.01 -9.11 3.08
CA PHE A 252 19.93 -10.04 3.37
C PHE A 252 19.64 -10.00 4.88
N PRO A 253 18.37 -9.99 5.29
CA PRO A 253 17.16 -10.01 4.45
C PRO A 253 16.90 -8.69 3.69
N PRO A 254 16.12 -8.71 2.59
CA PRO A 254 15.80 -7.49 1.85
C PRO A 254 15.08 -6.48 2.76
N PRO A 255 15.54 -5.21 2.81
CA PRO A 255 14.89 -4.20 3.61
C PRO A 255 13.57 -3.79 2.94
N ASN A 256 12.57 -3.47 3.77
CA ASN A 256 11.36 -2.78 3.33
C ASN A 256 11.49 -1.24 3.48
N HIS A 257 12.70 -0.76 3.71
CA HIS A 257 13.09 0.64 3.86
C HIS A 257 14.14 1.01 2.82
N GLY A 258 13.92 2.11 2.11
CA GLY A 258 14.89 2.67 1.18
C GLY A 258 14.99 4.19 1.22
N PHE A 259 15.74 4.73 0.27
CA PHE A 259 16.08 6.13 0.05
C PHE A 259 15.69 6.54 -1.38
N LEU A 260 15.73 7.83 -1.70
CA LEU A 260 15.22 8.36 -2.97
C LEU A 260 15.95 7.85 -4.22
N ASP A 261 17.22 7.49 -4.07
CA ASP A 261 18.08 6.93 -5.11
C ASP A 261 17.99 5.41 -5.25
N ASP A 262 17.31 4.73 -4.34
CA ASP A 262 17.11 3.28 -4.44
C ASP A 262 16.10 2.95 -5.55
N GLU A 263 16.31 1.80 -6.18
CA GLU A 263 15.41 1.24 -7.18
C GLU A 263 14.33 0.37 -6.52
N ILE A 264 13.13 0.46 -7.04
CA ILE A 264 11.97 -0.32 -6.63
C ILE A 264 11.53 -1.17 -7.81
N TRP A 265 11.37 -2.47 -7.59
CA TRP A 265 10.74 -3.36 -8.55
C TRP A 265 9.23 -3.34 -8.39
N LEU A 266 8.54 -2.97 -9.46
CA LEU A 266 7.09 -3.00 -9.58
C LEU A 266 6.69 -4.23 -10.40
N GLY A 267 5.99 -5.16 -9.75
CA GLY A 267 5.38 -6.31 -10.43
C GLY A 267 3.94 -6.00 -10.83
N PHE A 268 3.59 -6.37 -12.07
CA PHE A 268 2.28 -6.10 -12.65
C PHE A 268 1.76 -7.28 -13.47
N GLY A 269 0.44 -7.35 -13.61
CA GLY A 269 -0.27 -8.29 -14.47
C GLY A 269 -0.84 -7.60 -15.71
N VAL A 270 -0.87 -8.31 -16.84
CA VAL A 270 -1.44 -7.86 -18.11
C VAL A 270 -2.62 -8.78 -18.45
N ASN A 271 -3.84 -8.22 -18.53
CA ASN A 271 -5.08 -8.93 -18.88
C ASN A 271 -5.33 -10.23 -18.08
N ASP A 272 -4.86 -10.31 -16.84
CA ASP A 272 -4.91 -11.53 -16.01
C ASP A 272 -4.32 -12.79 -16.68
N ALA A 273 -3.47 -12.60 -17.70
CA ALA A 273 -2.94 -13.68 -18.55
C ALA A 273 -1.41 -13.74 -18.55
N ALA A 274 -0.76 -12.61 -18.29
CA ALA A 274 0.69 -12.52 -18.20
C ALA A 274 1.11 -11.67 -17.01
N ALA A 275 2.35 -11.85 -16.56
CA ALA A 275 2.98 -11.03 -15.55
C ALA A 275 4.23 -10.37 -16.14
N GLY A 276 4.60 -9.23 -15.58
CA GLY A 276 5.82 -8.50 -15.89
C GLY A 276 6.33 -7.77 -14.65
N TRP A 277 7.52 -7.21 -14.79
CA TRP A 277 8.08 -6.32 -13.78
C TRP A 277 8.85 -5.19 -14.48
N LEU A 278 9.02 -4.08 -13.78
CA LEU A 278 9.94 -3.00 -14.15
C LEU A 278 10.60 -2.43 -12.90
N ASP A 279 11.76 -1.83 -13.08
CA ASP A 279 12.43 -1.00 -12.09
C ASP A 279 12.05 0.47 -12.26
N ILE A 280 11.94 1.18 -11.14
CA ILE A 280 11.73 2.63 -11.08
C ILE A 280 12.47 3.18 -9.87
N ARG A 281 13.02 4.40 -9.98
CA ARG A 281 13.62 5.07 -8.82
C ARG A 281 12.55 5.45 -7.80
N ALA A 282 12.85 5.28 -6.51
CA ALA A 282 11.92 5.64 -5.45
C ALA A 282 11.52 7.14 -5.50
N SER A 283 12.43 8.02 -5.91
CA SER A 283 12.14 9.45 -6.12
C SER A 283 11.02 9.71 -7.12
N GLU A 284 10.93 8.93 -8.20
CA GLU A 284 9.90 9.10 -9.23
C GLU A 284 8.51 8.70 -8.72
N LEU A 285 8.43 7.74 -7.78
CA LEU A 285 7.17 7.34 -7.15
C LEU A 285 6.61 8.36 -6.16
N VAL A 286 7.42 9.32 -5.70
CA VAL A 286 6.98 10.39 -4.79
C VAL A 286 7.05 11.78 -5.42
N ALA A 287 7.46 11.84 -6.70
CA ALA A 287 7.49 13.04 -7.48
C ALA A 287 6.07 13.51 -7.85
N ASP A 288 5.87 14.83 -7.85
CA ASP A 288 4.66 15.43 -8.44
C ASP A 288 3.30 14.93 -7.87
N HIS A 289 3.26 14.65 -6.57
CA HIS A 289 2.05 14.42 -5.79
C HIS A 289 1.24 15.68 -5.51
N TYR A 290 -0.07 15.46 -5.38
CA TYR A 290 -1.00 16.36 -4.74
C TYR A 290 -0.87 16.24 -3.23
N LEU A 291 -0.71 17.38 -2.55
CA LEU A 291 -0.59 17.41 -1.10
C LEU A 291 -1.97 17.39 -0.45
N CYS A 292 -2.13 16.54 0.56
CA CYS A 292 -3.29 16.59 1.43
C CYS A 292 -3.16 17.82 2.33
N GLN A 293 -4.27 18.49 2.68
CA GLN A 293 -4.25 19.67 3.55
C GLN A 293 -3.55 19.41 4.90
N GLY A 294 -3.62 18.17 5.38
CA GLY A 294 -2.97 17.72 6.61
C GLY A 294 -1.44 17.58 6.54
N ALA A 295 -0.81 17.69 5.37
CA ALA A 295 0.61 17.43 5.20
C ALA A 295 1.48 18.48 5.92
N PRO A 296 2.41 18.06 6.81
CA PRO A 296 3.21 18.97 7.62
C PRO A 296 4.24 19.73 6.78
N ALA A 297 4.67 20.90 7.26
CA ALA A 297 5.59 21.78 6.54
C ALA A 297 6.93 21.10 6.24
N GLU A 298 7.40 20.26 7.16
CA GLU A 298 8.63 19.47 7.04
C GLU A 298 8.56 18.49 5.87
N TYR A 299 7.45 17.75 5.74
CA TYR A 299 7.23 16.87 4.60
C TYR A 299 7.24 17.64 3.27
N ARG A 300 6.60 18.82 3.24
CA ARG A 300 6.60 19.70 2.06
C ARG A 300 8.03 20.16 1.72
N TYR A 301 8.80 20.55 2.72
CA TYR A 301 10.19 20.98 2.58
C TYR A 301 11.09 19.87 2.02
N TYR A 302 11.06 18.67 2.62
CA TYR A 302 11.87 17.54 2.15
C TYR A 302 11.49 17.14 0.74
N ARG A 303 10.19 17.05 0.44
CA ARG A 303 9.74 16.72 -0.91
C ARG A 303 10.22 17.74 -1.95
N GLN A 304 10.19 19.03 -1.65
CA GLN A 304 10.61 20.07 -2.60
C GLN A 304 12.13 20.08 -2.82
N ASN A 305 12.92 19.93 -1.76
CA ASN A 305 14.38 20.04 -1.86
C ASN A 305 15.07 18.74 -2.28
N SER A 306 14.49 17.59 -1.96
CA SER A 306 15.10 16.29 -2.27
C SER A 306 14.74 15.77 -3.66
N LEU A 307 13.82 16.45 -4.37
CA LEU A 307 13.43 16.13 -5.74
C LEU A 307 13.88 17.20 -6.77
N ALA A 308 14.59 18.24 -6.31
CA ALA A 308 15.18 19.28 -7.15
C ALA A 308 16.58 18.87 -7.61
#